data_AF-A0A4Q0AIT4-F1
#
_entry.id   AF-A0A4Q0AIT4-F1
#
_cell.length_a   1.000
_cell.length_b   1.000
_cell.length_c   1.000
_cell.angle_alpha   90.00
_cell.angle_beta   90.00
_cell.angle_gamma   90.00
#
_symmetry.space_group_name_H-M   'P 1'
#
loop_
_entity.id
_entity.type
_entity.pdbx_description
1 polymer ?
#
loop_
_entity_poly.entity_id
_entity_poly.type
_entity_poly.pdbx_seq_one_letter_code
_entity_poly.pdbx_strand_id
1 'polypeptide(L)'
;MYSLPVLLMLAAVLFVAVTVLVIILLTQRKRPSLNKSFYARHWSEIDKLLVNGSPESWQMAVINADKLLFHAMRAKGVRGAHMGEVLKNGAPLLSNRNAVWRAHKLRNQLAHENGVRLDLAVARKAVNSFKSGLRDMGAID
;
A
#
# COMPACT_ATOMS: atom_id res chain seq x y z
N MET A 1 -4.90 9.13 -56.59
CA MET A 1 -6.22 9.46 -56.00
C MET A 1 -6.68 8.23 -55.24
N TYR A 2 -6.83 8.27 -53.92
CA TYR A 2 -7.28 7.10 -53.15
C TYR A 2 -8.73 6.79 -53.48
N SER A 3 -9.11 5.51 -53.46
CA SER A 3 -10.50 5.10 -53.69
C SER A 3 -11.37 5.46 -52.49
N LEU A 4 -12.63 5.84 -52.74
CA LEU A 4 -13.60 6.21 -51.70
C LEU A 4 -13.68 5.17 -50.54
N PRO A 5 -13.63 3.84 -50.79
CA PRO A 5 -13.62 2.85 -49.71
C PRO A 5 -12.40 2.97 -48.79
N VAL A 6 -11.22 3.28 -49.33
CA VAL A 6 -9.99 3.45 -48.53
C VAL A 6 -10.12 4.67 -47.62
N LEU A 7 -10.70 5.77 -48.11
CA LEU A 7 -10.92 6.98 -47.32
C LEU A 7 -11.90 6.74 -46.16
N LEU A 8 -12.99 6.01 -46.42
CA LEU A 8 -13.98 5.65 -45.40
C LEU A 8 -13.40 4.73 -44.31
N MET A 9 -12.57 3.76 -44.71
CA MET A 9 -11.89 2.87 -43.77
C MET A 9 -10.96 3.64 -42.83
N LEU A 10 -10.19 4.60 -43.35
CA LEU A 10 -9.31 5.45 -42.55
C LEU A 10 -10.09 6.34 -41.57
N ALA A 11 -11.20 6.92 -42.03
CA ALA A 11 -12.07 7.74 -41.18
C ALA A 11 -12.67 6.91 -40.02
N ALA A 12 -13.11 5.68 -40.30
CA ALA A 12 -13.64 4.77 -39.28
C ALA A 12 -12.56 4.40 -38.24
N VAL A 13 -11.34 4.09 -38.67
CA VAL A 13 -10.23 3.79 -37.76
C VAL A 13 -9.90 4.99 -36.87
N LEU A 14 -9.85 6.20 -37.44
CA LEU A 14 -9.60 7.43 -36.69
C LEU A 14 -10.70 7.67 -35.64
N PHE A 15 -11.96 7.47 -36.02
CA PHE A 15 -13.09 7.61 -35.10
C PHE A 15 -13.01 6.61 -33.93
N VAL A 16 -12.66 5.35 -34.20
CA VAL A 16 -12.44 4.34 -33.15
C VAL A 16 -11.27 4.72 -32.24
N ALA A 17 -10.16 5.21 -32.81
CA ALA A 17 -9.00 5.63 -32.01
C ALA A 17 -9.34 6.82 -31.09
N VAL A 18 -10.05 7.82 -31.60
CA VAL A 18 -10.49 8.99 -30.81
C VAL A 18 -11.47 8.58 -29.73
N THR A 19 -12.45 7.73 -30.04
CA THR A 19 -13.43 7.25 -29.05
C THR A 19 -12.74 6.43 -27.95
N VAL A 20 -11.82 5.52 -28.28
CA VAL A 20 -11.02 4.80 -27.28
C VAL A 20 -10.18 5.75 -26.43
N LEU A 21 -9.52 6.74 -27.04
CA LEU A 21 -8.74 7.74 -26.32
C LEU A 21 -9.62 8.53 -25.35
N VAL A 22 -10.79 9.01 -25.79
CA VAL A 22 -11.75 9.73 -24.94
C VAL A 22 -12.23 8.83 -23.80
N ILE A 23 -12.57 7.56 -24.06
CA ILE A 23 -12.95 6.61 -23.01
C ILE A 23 -11.82 6.45 -22.00
N ILE A 24 -10.57 6.30 -22.43
CA ILE A 24 -9.41 6.20 -21.53
C ILE A 24 -9.30 7.45 -20.67
N LEU A 25 -9.38 8.65 -21.27
CA LEU A 25 -9.28 9.91 -20.54
C LEU A 25 -10.44 10.12 -19.55
N LEU A 26 -11.66 9.74 -19.92
CA LEU A 26 -12.85 9.83 -19.06
C LEU A 26 -12.85 8.77 -17.94
N THR A 27 -12.23 7.61 -18.17
CA THR A 27 -12.12 6.52 -17.19
C THR A 27 -10.87 6.59 -16.33
N GLN A 28 -9.94 7.51 -16.60
CA GLN A 28 -8.84 7.83 -15.68
C GLN A 28 -9.40 8.42 -14.37
N ARG A 29 -9.80 7.54 -13.46
CA ARG A 29 -10.16 7.90 -12.09
C ARG A 29 -8.97 8.58 -11.43
N LYS A 30 -9.14 9.86 -11.04
CA LYS A 30 -8.27 10.50 -10.04
C LYS A 30 -8.28 9.61 -8.81
N ARG A 31 -7.14 8.98 -8.49
CA ARG A 31 -7.03 8.15 -7.29
C ARG A 31 -7.29 9.06 -6.08
N PRO A 32 -8.25 8.73 -5.21
CA PRO A 32 -8.52 9.56 -4.04
C PRO A 32 -7.22 9.73 -3.23
N SER A 33 -6.96 10.97 -2.83
CA SER A 33 -5.85 11.26 -1.93
C SER A 33 -6.09 10.55 -0.60
N LEU A 34 -5.01 10.05 0.01
CA LEU A 34 -5.11 9.44 1.32
C LEU A 34 -5.45 10.51 2.36
N ASN A 35 -6.33 10.18 3.31
CA ASN A 35 -6.58 11.03 4.46
C ASN A 35 -5.35 11.03 5.39
N LYS A 36 -4.41 11.94 5.16
CA LYS A 36 -3.15 12.01 5.93
C LYS A 36 -3.38 12.17 7.43
N SER A 37 -4.41 12.90 7.87
CA SER A 37 -4.68 13.11 9.30
C SER A 37 -5.13 11.81 10.00
N PHE A 38 -5.88 10.95 9.29
CA PHE A 38 -6.21 9.61 9.77
C PHE A 38 -4.93 8.79 10.02
N TYR A 39 -4.04 8.71 9.03
CA TYR A 39 -2.81 7.91 9.17
C TYR A 39 -1.85 8.49 10.20
N ALA A 40 -1.69 9.82 10.25
CA ALA A 40 -0.84 10.48 11.25
C ALA A 40 -1.33 10.23 12.68
N ARG A 41 -2.65 10.27 12.91
CA ARG A 41 -3.23 9.97 14.23
C ARG A 41 -2.95 8.53 14.66
N HIS A 42 -3.24 7.56 13.80
CA HIS A 42 -2.98 6.14 14.08
C HIS A 42 -1.49 5.86 14.24
N TRP A 43 -0.65 6.54 13.46
CA TRP A 43 0.80 6.42 13.61
C TRP A 43 1.28 6.94 14.98
N SER A 44 0.72 8.05 15.47
CA SER A 44 1.04 8.56 16.81
C SER A 44 0.70 7.56 17.91
N GLU A 45 -0.40 6.82 17.78
CA GLU A 45 -0.78 5.77 18.72
C GLU A 45 0.21 4.59 18.68
N ILE A 46 0.66 4.19 17.49
CA ILE A 46 1.72 3.17 17.31
C ILE A 46 3.03 3.62 17.95
N ASP A 47 3.44 4.88 17.77
CA ASP A 47 4.66 5.41 18.38
C ASP A 47 4.57 5.39 19.91
N LYS A 48 3.40 5.72 20.49
CA LYS A 48 3.19 5.64 21.95
C LYS A 48 3.35 4.22 22.50
N LEU A 49 2.88 3.21 21.76
CA LEU A 49 3.05 1.80 22.12
C LEU A 49 4.53 1.37 22.15
N LEU A 50 5.39 1.97 21.31
CA LEU A 50 6.83 1.68 21.30
C LEU A 50 7.61 2.39 22.41
N VAL A 51 7.25 3.63 22.75
CA VAL A 51 8.04 4.44 23.70
C VAL A 51 7.72 4.10 25.15
N ASN A 52 6.44 3.91 25.49
CA ASN A 52 5.99 3.74 26.88
C ASN A 52 5.50 2.32 27.17
N GLY A 53 5.85 1.36 26.32
CA GLY A 53 5.24 0.04 26.28
C GLY A 53 6.03 -1.06 26.98
N SER A 54 5.32 -2.13 27.33
CA SER A 54 5.86 -3.45 27.68
C SER A 54 6.07 -4.29 26.40
N PRO A 55 6.63 -5.51 26.50
CA PRO A 55 6.72 -6.43 25.36
C PRO A 55 5.40 -6.64 24.61
N GLU A 56 4.28 -6.71 25.33
CA GLU A 56 2.93 -6.84 24.76
C GLU A 56 2.54 -5.59 23.95
N SER A 57 2.86 -4.39 24.46
CA SER A 57 2.66 -3.14 23.73
C SER A 57 3.50 -3.08 22.46
N TRP A 58 4.72 -3.59 22.48
CA TRP A 58 5.58 -3.64 21.29
C TRP A 58 5.03 -4.58 20.23
N GLN A 59 4.47 -5.73 20.64
CA GLN A 59 3.76 -6.62 19.72
C GLN A 59 2.55 -5.92 19.09
N MET A 60 1.73 -5.24 19.90
CA MET A 60 0.61 -4.44 19.40
C MET A 60 1.06 -3.36 18.43
N ALA A 61 2.19 -2.69 18.68
CA ALA A 61 2.74 -1.70 17.77
C ALA A 61 3.06 -2.29 16.39
N VAL A 62 3.70 -3.46 16.35
CA VAL A 62 4.02 -4.19 15.11
C VAL A 62 2.75 -4.62 14.37
N ILE A 63 1.76 -5.17 15.08
CA ILE A 63 0.48 -5.61 14.50
C ILE A 63 -0.29 -4.42 13.92
N ASN A 64 -0.39 -3.31 14.65
CA ASN A 64 -1.12 -2.13 14.23
C ASN A 64 -0.43 -1.40 13.07
N ALA A 65 0.90 -1.36 13.05
CA ALA A 65 1.66 -0.80 11.94
C ALA A 65 1.45 -1.58 10.63
N ASP A 66 1.45 -2.92 10.69
CA ASP A 66 1.14 -3.77 9.53
C ASP A 66 -0.28 -3.55 9.01
N LYS A 67 -1.27 -3.49 9.91
CA LYS A 67 -2.68 -3.19 9.57
C LYS A 67 -2.84 -1.82 8.93
N LEU A 68 -2.15 -0.81 9.46
CA LEU A 68 -2.23 0.57 8.95
C LEU A 68 -1.63 0.66 7.54
N LEU A 69 -0.51 -0.02 7.28
CA LEU A 69 0.06 -0.10 5.94
C LEU A 69 -0.85 -0.87 4.98
N PHE A 70 -1.45 -1.98 5.41
CA PHE A 70 -2.43 -2.71 4.60
C PHE A 70 -3.57 -1.80 4.15
N HIS A 71 -4.12 -1.00 5.07
CA HIS A 71 -5.17 -0.04 4.77
C HIS A 71 -4.70 1.02 3.75
N ALA A 72 -3.49 1.57 3.90
CA ALA A 72 -2.92 2.53 2.95
C ALA A 72 -2.73 1.95 1.55
N MET A 73 -2.17 0.74 1.45
CA MET A 73 -1.95 0.08 0.16
C MET A 73 -3.28 -0.26 -0.54
N ARG A 74 -4.28 -0.73 0.21
CA ARG A 74 -5.64 -0.98 -0.30
C ARG A 74 -6.30 0.32 -0.80
N ALA A 75 -6.17 1.41 -0.04
CA ALA A 75 -6.68 2.72 -0.43
C ALA A 75 -5.98 3.27 -1.69
N LYS A 76 -4.72 2.86 -1.95
CA LYS A 76 -4.01 3.13 -3.21
C LYS A 76 -4.37 2.21 -4.38
N GLY A 77 -5.29 1.27 -4.17
CA GLY A 77 -5.81 0.36 -5.19
C GLY A 77 -5.01 -0.94 -5.35
N VAL A 78 -4.10 -1.26 -4.42
CA VAL A 78 -3.40 -2.56 -4.45
C VAL A 78 -4.40 -3.66 -4.12
N ARG A 79 -4.50 -4.66 -5.00
CA ARG A 79 -5.44 -5.79 -4.84
C ARG A 79 -4.85 -6.86 -3.92
N GLY A 80 -5.72 -7.61 -3.25
CA GLY A 80 -5.36 -8.73 -2.38
C GLY A 80 -6.29 -8.86 -1.17
N ALA A 81 -6.62 -10.07 -0.77
CA ALA A 81 -7.53 -10.37 0.34
C ALA A 81 -6.89 -10.11 1.71
N HIS A 82 -5.58 -10.33 1.81
CA HIS A 82 -4.82 -10.17 3.04
C HIS A 82 -3.46 -9.51 2.76
N MET A 83 -2.75 -9.13 3.83
CA MET A 83 -1.50 -8.38 3.74
C MET A 83 -0.43 -9.07 2.88
N GLY A 84 -0.26 -10.39 3.01
CA GLY A 84 0.67 -11.15 2.14
C GLY A 84 0.41 -10.99 0.63
N GLU A 85 -0.85 -10.98 0.18
CA GLU A 85 -1.18 -10.73 -1.23
C GLU A 85 -0.97 -9.27 -1.61
N VAL A 86 -1.38 -8.34 -0.74
CA VAL A 86 -1.19 -6.90 -0.97
C VAL A 86 0.29 -6.54 -1.09
N LEU A 87 1.16 -7.12 -0.27
CA LEU A 87 2.60 -6.91 -0.36
C LEU A 87 3.22 -7.53 -1.63
N LYS A 88 2.72 -8.69 -2.08
CA LYS A 88 3.16 -9.28 -3.36
C LYS A 88 2.78 -8.38 -4.53
N ASN A 89 1.52 -7.95 -4.59
CA ASN A 89 0.99 -7.15 -5.70
C ASN A 89 1.48 -5.71 -5.69
N GLY A 90 1.72 -5.14 -4.51
CA GLY A 90 2.20 -3.77 -4.32
C GLY A 90 3.72 -3.64 -4.20
N ALA A 91 4.48 -4.71 -4.43
CA ALA A 91 5.94 -4.72 -4.29
C ALA A 91 6.66 -3.58 -5.04
N PRO A 92 6.29 -3.20 -6.28
CA PRO A 92 6.94 -2.10 -7.00
C PRO A 92 6.68 -0.72 -6.40
N LEU A 93 5.67 -0.59 -5.52
CA LEU A 93 5.32 0.68 -4.88
C LEU A 93 6.12 0.92 -3.60
N LEU A 94 6.91 -0.04 -3.14
CA LEU A 94 7.66 0.04 -1.88
C LEU A 94 9.15 0.24 -2.17
N SER A 95 9.72 1.30 -1.63
CA SER A 95 11.17 1.59 -1.74
C SER A 95 12.02 0.50 -1.08
N ASN A 96 11.51 -0.13 -0.03
CA ASN A 96 12.16 -1.25 0.65
C ASN A 96 11.21 -2.45 0.89
N ARG A 97 10.74 -3.06 -0.20
CA ARG A 97 9.82 -4.23 -0.15
C ARG A 97 10.33 -5.37 0.75
N ASN A 98 11.65 -5.61 0.79
CA ASN A 98 12.23 -6.71 1.57
C ASN A 98 12.18 -6.44 3.08
N ALA A 99 12.37 -5.18 3.52
CA ALA A 99 12.21 -4.81 4.93
C ALA A 99 10.75 -4.93 5.37
N VAL A 100 9.82 -4.40 4.57
CA VAL A 100 8.37 -4.51 4.83
C VAL A 100 7.93 -5.97 4.88
N TRP A 101 8.39 -6.81 3.94
CA TRP A 101 8.07 -8.25 3.94
C TRP A 101 8.60 -8.97 5.18
N ARG A 102 9.83 -8.68 5.62
CA ARG A 102 10.39 -9.27 6.85
C ARG A 102 9.61 -8.82 8.09
N ALA A 103 9.21 -7.55 8.16
CA ALA A 103 8.36 -7.04 9.24
C ALA A 103 6.98 -7.72 9.26
N HIS A 104 6.38 -7.96 8.08
CA HIS A 104 5.13 -8.71 7.96
C HIS A 104 5.26 -10.15 8.45
N LYS A 105 6.36 -10.84 8.13
CA LYS A 105 6.62 -12.20 8.65
C LYS A 105 6.71 -12.21 10.17
N LEU A 106 7.41 -11.24 10.77
CA LEU A 106 7.44 -11.08 12.23
C LEU A 106 6.04 -10.87 12.78
N ARG A 107 5.24 -9.97 12.19
CA ARG A 107 3.85 -9.77 12.59
C ARG A 107 3.04 -11.09 12.55
N ASN A 108 3.20 -11.87 11.50
CA ASN A 108 2.49 -13.15 11.37
C ASN A 108 2.91 -14.14 12.45
N GLN A 109 4.20 -14.20 12.76
CA GLN A 109 4.72 -15.01 13.86
C GLN A 109 4.04 -14.62 15.18
N LEU A 110 4.01 -13.32 15.51
CA LEU A 110 3.39 -12.80 16.73
C LEU A 110 1.88 -13.10 16.83
N ALA A 111 1.19 -13.25 15.70
CA ALA A 111 -0.24 -13.54 15.67
C ALA A 111 -0.59 -15.02 15.82
N HIS A 112 0.36 -15.93 15.58
CA HIS A 112 0.11 -17.38 15.54
C HIS A 112 0.89 -18.17 16.59
N GLU A 113 2.02 -17.65 17.06
CA GLU A 113 2.86 -18.32 18.05
C GLU A 113 2.61 -17.73 19.45
N ASN A 114 2.42 -18.61 20.44
CA ASN A 114 2.29 -18.23 21.83
C ASN A 114 3.67 -18.05 22.47
N GLY A 115 3.81 -17.07 23.36
CA GLY A 115 5.02 -16.87 24.16
C GLY A 115 6.21 -16.25 23.41
N VAL A 116 6.01 -15.72 22.20
CA VAL A 116 7.07 -15.01 21.47
C VAL A 116 7.48 -13.76 22.25
N ARG A 117 8.69 -13.78 22.81
CA ARG A 117 9.27 -12.58 23.42
C ARG A 117 9.83 -11.68 22.33
N LEU A 118 9.22 -10.50 22.19
CA LEU A 118 9.66 -9.49 21.25
C LEU A 118 10.56 -8.49 21.98
N ASP A 119 11.76 -8.29 21.45
CA ASP A 119 12.67 -7.24 21.91
C ASP A 119 12.30 -5.87 21.28
N LEU A 120 12.52 -4.79 22.03
CA LEU A 120 12.20 -3.43 21.59
C LEU A 120 12.96 -3.04 20.32
N ALA A 121 14.23 -3.43 20.16
CA ALA A 121 15.00 -3.09 18.98
C ALA A 121 14.43 -3.79 17.73
N VAL A 122 13.98 -5.03 17.89
CA VAL A 122 13.31 -5.80 16.83
C VAL A 122 11.96 -5.17 16.48
N ALA A 123 11.15 -4.83 17.48
CA ALA A 123 9.87 -4.16 17.29
C ALA A 123 10.03 -2.82 16.55
N ARG A 124 10.97 -1.98 17.01
CA ARG A 124 11.25 -0.67 16.42
C ARG A 124 11.71 -0.79 14.97
N LYS A 125 12.56 -1.77 14.66
CA LYS A 125 12.99 -2.05 13.28
C LYS A 125 11.83 -2.45 12.38
N ALA A 126 10.92 -3.30 12.86
CA ALA A 126 9.74 -3.72 12.12
C ALA A 126 8.77 -2.56 11.89
N VAL A 127 8.44 -1.80 12.94
CA VAL A 127 7.59 -0.62 12.85
C VAL A 127 8.17 0.42 11.89
N ASN A 128 9.47 0.72 11.97
CA ASN A 128 10.12 1.64 11.03
C ASN A 128 10.05 1.17 9.57
N SER A 129 10.06 -0.14 9.34
CA SER A 129 9.86 -0.69 7.99
C SER A 129 8.46 -0.38 7.48
N PHE A 130 7.43 -0.52 8.32
CA PHE A 130 6.06 -0.12 7.97
C PHE A 130 5.91 1.39 7.81
N LYS A 131 6.62 2.20 8.62
CA LYS A 131 6.68 3.67 8.47
C LYS A 131 7.17 4.06 7.07
N SER A 132 8.25 3.43 6.61
CA SER A 132 8.76 3.61 5.26
C SER A 132 7.70 3.27 4.21
N GLY A 133 7.01 2.14 4.36
CA GLY A 133 5.92 1.76 3.45
C GLY A 133 4.76 2.77 3.45
N LEU A 134 4.41 3.34 4.60
CA LEU A 134 3.37 4.38 4.68
C LEU A 134 3.80 5.68 3.99
N ARG A 135 5.08 6.05 4.07
CA ARG A 135 5.66 7.17 3.31
C ARG A 135 5.65 6.91 1.81
N ASP A 136 6.01 5.69 1.39
CA ASP A 136 5.93 5.29 -0.02
C ASP A 136 4.49 5.41 -0.56
N MET A 137 3.49 5.13 0.29
CA MET A 137 2.08 5.35 -0.07
C MET A 137 1.67 6.83 0.00
N GLY A 138 2.49 7.74 0.50
CA GLY A 138 2.12 9.13 0.77
C GLY A 138 1.04 9.28 1.85
N ALA A 139 0.95 8.29 2.75
CA ALA A 139 -0.02 8.25 3.84
C ALA A 139 0.40 9.15 5.01
N ILE A 140 1.71 9.28 5.22
CA ILE A 140 2.37 10.12 6.22
C ILE A 140 3.57 10.81 5.56
N ASP A 141 4.09 11.86 6.19
CA ASP A 141 5.23 12.64 5.72
C ASP A 141 6.60 12.01 6.10
#